data_AF-A0A178LJS1-F1
#
_entry.id   AF-A0A178LJS1-F1
#
_cell.length_a   1.000
_cell.length_b   1.000
_cell.length_c   1.000
_cell.angle_alpha   90.00
_cell.angle_beta   90.00
_cell.angle_gamma   90.00
#
_symmetry.space_group_name_H-M   'P 1'
#
loop_
_entity.id
_entity.type
_entity.pdbx_description
1 polymer ?
#
loop_
_entity_poly.entity_id
_entity_poly.type
_entity_poly.pdbx_seq_one_letter_code
_entity_poly.pdbx_strand_id
1 'polypeptide(L)'
;MTTNDDFLIDAEYQGVELGTRHADLAVFVAQATQWARAFCTPIPDDSGQDFDFNYPLVSHAVVLEGLAARLATAMAELVTTMAPCPDVRMQTPAAGYGARLFGSPVTHFEGIEFVVGLESQSRYRVTHQDLWRGSLGYARELLASVQTSTVELSWYANAVQELLDEASATVRDAYADAVAATYGGMFAALAGPGMSDVLISCMQDLTGAGVDDAHCESVLSRLEGTFPAAVTKCRVRQDKWLPSTIASQ
;
A
#
# COMPACT_ATOMS: atom_id res chain seq x y z
N MET A 1 -12.55 38.92 11.87
CA MET A 1 -11.60 38.97 12.99
C MET A 1 -11.82 37.66 13.72
N THR A 2 -11.10 36.60 13.32
CA THR A 2 -11.09 35.33 14.06
C THR A 2 -10.48 35.60 15.42
N THR A 3 -11.12 35.11 16.48
CA THR A 3 -10.58 35.28 17.82
C THR A 3 -9.36 34.37 17.99
N ASN A 4 -8.46 34.71 18.92
CA ASN A 4 -7.27 33.91 19.18
C ASN A 4 -7.61 32.46 19.60
N ASP A 5 -8.81 32.27 20.17
CA ASP A 5 -9.35 30.97 20.56
C ASP A 5 -9.79 30.15 19.34
N ASP A 6 -10.41 30.78 18.32
CA ASP A 6 -10.79 30.10 17.07
C ASP A 6 -9.55 29.54 16.34
N PHE A 7 -8.45 30.30 16.34
CA PHE A 7 -7.19 29.87 15.73
C PHE A 7 -6.57 28.65 16.44
N LEU A 8 -6.60 28.62 17.78
CA LEU A 8 -6.08 27.50 18.55
C LEU A 8 -6.88 26.21 18.30
N ILE A 9 -8.21 26.34 18.22
CA ILE A 9 -9.11 25.22 17.90
C ILE A 9 -8.81 24.69 16.49
N ASP A 10 -8.65 25.57 15.51
CA ASP A 10 -8.31 25.18 14.14
C ASP A 10 -6.94 24.48 14.08
N ALA A 11 -5.94 24.99 14.81
CA ALA A 11 -4.61 24.38 14.88
C ALA A 11 -4.62 22.98 15.51
N GLU A 12 -5.36 22.80 16.61
CA GLU A 12 -5.53 21.50 17.24
C GLU A 12 -6.23 20.52 16.28
N TYR A 13 -7.30 20.97 15.62
CA TYR A 13 -8.03 20.15 14.65
C TYR A 13 -7.14 19.72 13.47
N GLN A 14 -6.37 20.64 12.87
CA GLN A 14 -5.48 20.29 11.76
C GLN A 14 -4.37 19.34 12.19
N GLY A 15 -3.83 19.50 13.40
CA GLY A 15 -2.84 18.57 13.98
C GLY A 15 -3.41 17.17 14.17
N VAL A 16 -4.62 17.05 14.72
CA VAL A 16 -5.33 15.78 14.91
C VAL A 16 -5.66 15.11 13.58
N GLU A 17 -6.15 15.88 12.60
CA GLU A 17 -6.49 15.34 11.28
C GLU A 17 -5.23 14.83 10.56
N LEU A 18 -4.13 15.59 10.55
CA LEU A 18 -2.86 15.15 9.98
C LEU A 18 -2.32 13.90 10.69
N GLY A 19 -2.39 13.87 12.03
CA GLY A 19 -2.06 12.71 12.86
C GLY A 19 -2.87 11.46 12.49
N THR A 20 -4.17 11.63 12.30
CA THR A 20 -5.10 10.55 11.93
C THR A 20 -4.78 10.00 10.54
N ARG A 21 -4.61 10.87 9.54
CA ARG A 21 -4.28 10.43 8.16
C ARG A 21 -2.92 9.74 8.08
N HIS A 22 -1.95 10.20 8.85
CA HIS A 22 -0.65 9.53 8.97
C HIS A 22 -0.79 8.15 9.62
N ALA A 23 -1.55 8.04 10.71
CA ALA A 23 -1.78 6.77 11.39
C ALA A 23 -2.50 5.76 10.50
N ASP A 24 -3.51 6.20 9.73
CA ASP A 24 -4.21 5.36 8.75
C ASP A 24 -3.22 4.74 7.74
N LEU A 25 -2.31 5.55 7.19
CA LEU A 25 -1.29 5.07 6.25
C LEU A 25 -0.31 4.08 6.90
N ALA A 26 0.17 4.38 8.11
CA ALA A 26 1.06 3.48 8.84
C ALA A 26 0.38 2.13 9.15
N VAL A 27 -0.89 2.15 9.54
CA VAL A 27 -1.72 0.95 9.75
C VAL A 27 -1.89 0.16 8.45
N PHE A 28 -2.06 0.84 7.32
CA PHE A 28 -2.23 0.19 6.03
C PHE A 28 -0.95 -0.56 5.60
N VAL A 29 0.23 0.04 5.77
CA VAL A 29 1.53 -0.64 5.52
C VAL A 29 1.75 -1.81 6.47
N ALA A 30 1.34 -1.67 7.73
CA ALA A 30 1.34 -2.74 8.72
C ALA A 30 0.42 -3.92 8.34
N GLN A 31 -0.76 -3.65 7.79
CA GLN A 31 -1.66 -4.70 7.31
C GLN A 31 -1.11 -5.39 6.06
N ALA A 32 -0.51 -4.63 5.13
CA ALA A 32 0.17 -5.19 3.96
C ALA A 32 1.33 -6.11 4.36
N THR A 33 2.08 -5.74 5.40
CA THR A 33 3.10 -6.59 6.02
C THR A 33 2.52 -7.92 6.50
N GLN A 34 1.39 -7.88 7.22
CA GLN A 34 0.76 -9.09 7.74
C GLN A 34 0.27 -10.00 6.61
N TRP A 35 -0.29 -9.42 5.55
CA TRP A 35 -0.66 -10.14 4.35
C TRP A 35 0.55 -10.83 3.72
N ALA A 36 1.65 -10.11 3.52
CA ALA A 36 2.87 -10.67 2.94
C ALA A 36 3.46 -11.81 3.80
N ARG A 37 3.44 -11.68 5.14
CA ARG A 37 3.88 -12.77 6.04
C ARG A 37 2.98 -14.00 5.98
N ALA A 38 1.68 -13.78 5.88
CA ALA A 38 0.69 -14.85 5.94
C ALA A 38 0.52 -15.57 4.60
N PHE A 39 0.85 -14.91 3.49
CA PHE A 39 0.76 -15.51 2.16
C PHE A 39 1.72 -16.68 2.03
N CYS A 40 1.15 -17.85 1.73
CA CYS A 40 1.90 -19.06 1.48
C CYS A 40 1.27 -19.87 0.36
N THR A 41 2.08 -20.66 -0.31
CA THR A 41 1.63 -21.61 -1.34
C THR A 41 2.07 -23.02 -0.94
N PRO A 42 1.23 -24.04 -1.16
CA PRO A 42 1.59 -25.41 -0.84
C PRO A 42 2.76 -25.85 -1.72
N ILE A 43 3.75 -26.51 -1.11
CA ILE A 43 4.84 -27.20 -1.81
C ILE A 43 4.28 -28.56 -2.24
N PRO A 44 4.35 -28.92 -3.53
CA PRO A 44 3.96 -30.25 -3.97
C PRO A 44 4.91 -31.28 -3.34
N ASP A 45 4.41 -32.13 -2.45
CA ASP A 45 5.12 -33.32 -1.99
C ASP A 45 4.39 -34.57 -2.51
N ASP A 46 5.15 -35.49 -3.11
CA ASP A 46 4.64 -36.75 -3.66
C ASP A 46 4.17 -37.72 -2.56
N SER A 47 4.42 -37.38 -1.28
CA SER A 47 4.20 -38.27 -0.12
C SER A 47 2.78 -38.22 0.48
N GLY A 48 2.00 -37.15 0.21
CA GLY A 48 0.60 -37.02 0.63
C GLY A 48 0.33 -37.01 2.15
N GLN A 49 1.37 -36.90 2.99
CA GLN A 49 1.23 -36.98 4.45
C GLN A 49 1.62 -35.72 5.24
N ASP A 50 2.30 -34.74 4.62
CA ASP A 50 2.50 -33.40 5.17
C ASP A 50 2.33 -32.35 4.06
N PHE A 51 1.57 -31.29 4.32
CA PHE A 51 1.55 -30.10 3.46
C PHE A 51 2.65 -29.16 3.93
N ASP A 52 3.80 -29.17 3.25
CA ASP A 52 4.81 -28.14 3.44
C ASP A 52 4.39 -26.87 2.66
N PHE A 53 4.78 -25.69 3.15
CA PHE A 53 4.36 -24.41 2.61
C PHE A 53 5.57 -23.54 2.27
N ASN A 54 5.54 -22.96 1.07
CA ASN A 54 6.46 -21.92 0.68
C ASN A 54 5.90 -20.55 1.05
N TYR A 55 6.76 -19.65 1.53
CA TYR A 55 6.38 -18.28 1.91
C TYR A 55 7.11 -17.28 1.00
N PRO A 56 6.64 -17.12 -0.25
CA PRO A 56 7.38 -16.40 -1.29
C PRO A 56 7.51 -14.90 -1.03
N LEU A 57 6.70 -14.34 -0.13
CA LEU A 57 6.66 -12.89 0.14
C LEU A 57 7.42 -12.47 1.40
N VAL A 58 8.13 -13.39 2.08
CA VAL A 58 8.85 -13.10 3.33
C VAL A 58 9.86 -11.96 3.18
N SER A 59 10.58 -11.90 2.07
CA SER A 59 11.54 -10.81 1.82
C SER A 59 10.83 -9.45 1.74
N HIS A 60 9.66 -9.39 1.10
CA HIS A 60 8.86 -8.17 1.01
C HIS A 60 8.28 -7.78 2.36
N ALA A 61 7.81 -8.75 3.14
CA ALA A 61 7.31 -8.51 4.48
C ALA A 61 8.37 -7.86 5.38
N VAL A 62 9.62 -8.32 5.33
CA VAL A 62 10.73 -7.73 6.10
C VAL A 62 10.97 -6.27 5.73
N VAL A 63 10.90 -5.92 4.44
CA VAL A 63 11.01 -4.52 3.99
C VAL A 63 9.84 -3.70 4.52
N LEU A 64 8.60 -4.19 4.36
CA LEU A 64 7.39 -3.50 4.82
C LEU A 64 7.36 -3.30 6.34
N GLU A 65 7.92 -4.21 7.14
CA GLU A 65 8.07 -4.06 8.58
C GLU A 65 8.95 -2.86 8.95
N GLY A 66 10.10 -2.74 8.27
CA GLY A 66 11.01 -1.62 8.46
C GLY A 66 10.33 -0.28 8.11
N LEU A 67 9.57 -0.27 7.02
CA LEU A 67 8.81 0.91 6.58
C LEU A 67 7.67 1.25 7.56
N ALA A 68 6.90 0.27 8.01
CA ALA A 68 5.83 0.45 9.00
C ALA A 68 6.37 1.00 10.32
N ALA A 69 7.52 0.50 10.79
CA ALA A 69 8.16 1.00 12.00
C ALA A 69 8.61 2.45 11.86
N ARG A 70 9.24 2.82 10.73
CA ARG A 70 9.67 4.20 10.44
C ARG A 70 8.47 5.15 10.29
N LEU A 71 7.41 4.70 9.64
CA LEU A 71 6.16 5.47 9.57
C LEU A 71 5.57 5.68 10.96
N ALA A 72 5.53 4.66 11.81
CA ALA A 72 4.99 4.79 13.17
C ALA A 72 5.73 5.82 14.05
N THR A 73 7.02 6.08 13.81
CA THR A 73 7.81 7.06 14.56
C THR A 73 7.88 8.45 13.94
N ALA A 74 7.67 8.59 12.63
CA ALA A 74 7.84 9.85 11.90
C ALA A 74 7.00 11.01 12.45
N MET A 75 5.76 10.75 12.88
CA MET A 75 4.91 11.79 13.49
C MET A 75 5.41 12.21 14.88
N ALA A 76 5.92 11.27 15.68
CA ALA A 76 6.49 11.58 16.98
C ALA A 76 7.76 12.43 16.83
N GLU A 77 8.61 12.13 15.84
CA GLU A 77 9.78 12.94 15.50
C GLU A 77 9.38 14.37 15.13
N LEU A 78 8.37 14.55 14.26
CA LEU A 78 7.83 15.87 13.93
C LEU A 78 7.39 16.64 15.19
N VAL A 79 6.60 16.02 16.07
CA VAL A 79 6.14 16.65 17.31
C VAL A 79 7.32 17.06 18.20
N THR A 80 8.34 16.21 18.34
CA THR A 80 9.54 16.54 19.14
C THR A 80 10.34 17.70 18.57
N THR A 81 10.39 17.84 17.23
CA THR A 81 11.12 18.96 16.59
C THR A 81 10.38 20.29 16.68
N MET A 82 9.05 20.28 16.71
CA MET A 82 8.25 21.51 16.75
C MET A 82 7.90 21.99 18.17
N ALA A 83 7.99 21.12 19.18
CA ALA A 83 7.70 21.52 20.56
C ALA A 83 8.89 22.26 21.21
N PRO A 84 8.70 23.45 21.83
CA PRO A 84 9.66 23.99 22.78
C PRO A 84 9.62 23.07 24.01
N CYS A 85 10.67 22.28 24.21
CA CYS A 85 10.76 21.25 25.25
C CYS A 85 10.21 21.74 26.61
N PRO A 86 9.30 20.96 27.21
CA PRO A 86 9.74 20.10 28.29
C PRO A 86 9.33 18.64 28.05
N ASP A 87 10.11 17.73 28.65
CA ASP A 87 9.92 16.29 28.73
C ASP A 87 8.47 15.89 29.10
N VAL A 88 7.59 15.82 28.10
CA VAL A 88 6.38 15.00 28.18
C VAL A 88 6.75 13.70 27.51
N ARG A 89 7.02 12.69 28.34
CA ARG A 89 7.14 11.30 27.92
C ARG A 89 5.78 10.90 27.33
N MET A 90 5.59 11.18 26.04
CA MET A 90 4.42 10.76 25.29
C MET A 90 4.54 9.24 25.21
N GLN A 91 3.70 8.54 25.98
CA GLN A 91 3.58 7.11 25.82
C GLN A 91 3.07 6.89 24.40
N THR A 92 3.95 6.37 23.54
CA THR A 92 3.55 5.76 22.27
C THR A 92 2.37 4.86 22.58
N PRO A 93 1.18 5.10 21.98
CA PRO A 93 0.12 4.12 22.05
C PRO A 93 0.75 2.84 21.53
N ALA A 94 0.70 1.77 22.31
CA ALA A 94 0.93 0.46 21.75
C ALA A 94 -0.14 0.32 20.68
N ALA A 95 0.24 0.52 19.41
CA ALA A 95 -0.61 0.20 18.29
C ALA A 95 -0.94 -1.27 18.50
N GLY A 96 -2.15 -1.52 18.97
CA GLY A 96 -2.70 -2.86 19.06
C GLY A 96 -2.82 -3.32 17.62
N TYR A 97 -1.73 -3.88 17.09
CA TYR A 97 -1.73 -4.59 15.84
C TYR A 97 -2.81 -5.66 16.02
N GLY A 98 -3.96 -5.45 15.38
CA GLY A 98 -4.93 -6.51 15.21
C GLY A 98 -4.21 -7.62 14.45
N ALA A 99 -3.67 -8.58 15.19
CA ALA A 99 -3.14 -9.79 14.61
C ALA A 99 -4.33 -10.45 13.91
N ARG A 100 -4.31 -10.50 12.57
CA ARG A 100 -5.25 -11.36 11.85
C ARG A 100 -5.18 -12.74 12.49
N LEU A 101 -6.35 -13.28 12.84
CA LEU A 101 -6.49 -14.64 13.33
C LEU A 101 -5.85 -15.57 12.30
N PHE A 102 -4.72 -16.18 12.66
CA PHE A 102 -4.10 -17.25 11.90
C PHE A 102 -5.14 -18.35 11.65
N GLY A 103 -5.40 -18.70 10.38
CA GLY A 103 -6.24 -19.86 10.09
C GLY A 103 -6.98 -19.91 8.75
N SER A 104 -7.09 -18.81 8.00
CA SER A 104 -7.58 -18.85 6.61
C SER A 104 -6.41 -18.69 5.64
N PRO A 105 -6.29 -19.51 4.58
CA PRO A 105 -5.28 -19.30 3.56
C PRO A 105 -5.48 -17.92 2.93
N VAL A 106 -4.49 -17.05 3.11
CA VAL A 106 -4.48 -15.70 2.55
C VAL A 106 -4.22 -15.83 1.05
N THR A 107 -5.12 -15.26 0.25
CA THR A 107 -5.02 -15.36 -1.21
C THR A 107 -4.33 -14.15 -1.82
N HIS A 108 -3.89 -14.25 -3.07
CA HIS A 108 -3.32 -13.11 -3.79
C HIS A 108 -4.37 -12.01 -4.01
N PHE A 109 -5.67 -12.34 -4.09
CA PHE A 109 -6.76 -11.36 -4.23
C PHE A 109 -6.79 -10.32 -3.10
N GLU A 110 -6.47 -10.72 -1.87
CA GLU A 110 -6.37 -9.79 -0.74
C GLU A 110 -5.25 -8.76 -0.93
N GLY A 111 -4.24 -9.06 -1.76
CA GLY A 111 -3.18 -8.13 -2.11
C GLY A 111 -3.66 -6.93 -2.92
N ILE A 112 -4.78 -7.05 -3.64
CA ILE A 112 -5.35 -5.97 -4.46
C ILE A 112 -5.70 -4.77 -3.58
N GLU A 113 -6.29 -5.00 -2.41
CA GLU A 113 -6.64 -3.95 -1.45
C GLU A 113 -5.41 -3.12 -1.07
N PHE A 114 -4.25 -3.77 -0.87
CA PHE A 114 -3.01 -3.08 -0.49
C PHE A 114 -2.38 -2.33 -1.66
N VAL A 115 -2.40 -2.88 -2.87
CA VAL A 115 -1.97 -2.19 -4.10
C VAL A 115 -2.79 -0.93 -4.33
N VAL A 116 -4.10 -1.03 -4.14
CA VAL A 116 -5.08 0.06 -4.29
C VAL A 116 -4.93 1.11 -3.20
N GLY A 117 -4.84 0.71 -1.93
CA GLY A 117 -4.85 1.65 -0.81
C GLY A 117 -3.52 2.38 -0.60
N LEU A 118 -2.39 1.82 -1.06
CA LEU A 118 -1.08 2.49 -1.07
C LEU A 118 -0.78 3.21 -2.40
N GLU A 119 -1.74 3.27 -3.31
CA GLU A 119 -1.60 4.06 -4.53
C GLU A 119 -1.37 5.53 -4.19
N SER A 120 -0.36 6.15 -4.82
CA SER A 120 0.01 7.54 -4.50
C SER A 120 -1.00 8.56 -5.00
N GLN A 121 -1.59 8.28 -6.17
CA GLN A 121 -2.63 9.06 -6.82
C GLN A 121 -3.47 8.12 -7.68
N SER A 122 -4.79 8.34 -7.71
CA SER A 122 -5.68 7.63 -8.62
C SER A 122 -6.52 8.63 -9.41
N ARG A 123 -6.76 8.33 -10.69
CA ARG A 123 -7.70 9.10 -11.51
C ARG A 123 -9.16 8.79 -11.18
N TYR A 124 -9.41 7.69 -10.49
CA TYR A 124 -10.74 7.12 -10.32
C TYR A 124 -11.28 7.28 -8.89
N ARG A 125 -10.40 7.51 -7.90
CA ARG A 125 -10.78 7.69 -6.49
C ARG A 125 -9.82 8.61 -5.75
N VAL A 126 -10.27 9.13 -4.60
CA VAL A 126 -9.39 9.79 -3.63
C VAL A 126 -8.60 8.72 -2.88
N THR A 127 -7.27 8.82 -2.87
CA THR A 127 -6.38 7.87 -2.17
C THR A 127 -6.13 8.28 -0.71
N HIS A 128 -5.66 7.35 0.12
CA HIS A 128 -5.19 7.68 1.48
C HIS A 128 -4.04 8.69 1.46
N GLN A 129 -3.16 8.62 0.45
CA GLN A 129 -2.09 9.60 0.25
C GLN A 129 -2.62 10.97 -0.17
N ASP A 130 -3.70 11.05 -0.97
CA ASP A 130 -4.36 12.32 -1.30
C ASP A 130 -4.93 13.00 -0.04
N LEU A 131 -5.61 12.24 0.82
CA LEU A 131 -6.16 12.76 2.07
C LEU A 131 -5.05 13.28 2.99
N TRP A 132 -3.97 12.50 3.17
CA TRP A 132 -2.82 12.92 3.96
C TRP A 132 -2.14 14.18 3.38
N ARG A 133 -1.92 14.23 2.06
CA ARG A 133 -1.38 15.44 1.40
C ARG A 133 -2.31 16.65 1.54
N GLY A 134 -3.62 16.43 1.53
CA GLY A 134 -4.63 17.46 1.80
C GLY A 134 -4.48 18.04 3.21
N SER A 135 -4.48 17.19 4.24
CA SER A 135 -4.28 17.59 5.64
C SER A 135 -2.93 18.30 5.85
N LEU A 136 -1.88 17.83 5.19
CA LEU A 136 -0.57 18.47 5.21
C LEU A 136 -0.61 19.89 4.59
N GLY A 137 -1.34 20.05 3.48
CA GLY A 137 -1.57 21.35 2.84
C GLY A 137 -2.25 22.33 3.78
N TYR A 138 -3.34 21.93 4.43
CA TYR A 138 -4.04 22.76 5.41
C TYR A 138 -3.15 23.13 6.60
N ALA A 139 -2.39 22.18 7.16
CA ALA A 139 -1.46 22.46 8.24
C ALA A 139 -0.36 23.47 7.84
N ARG A 140 0.17 23.37 6.60
CA ARG A 140 1.15 24.34 6.06
C ARG A 140 0.56 25.73 5.91
N GLU A 141 -0.65 25.84 5.35
CA GLU A 141 -1.33 27.12 5.18
C GLU A 141 -1.61 27.79 6.52
N LEU A 142 -2.03 27.01 7.52
CA LEU A 142 -2.28 27.52 8.86
C LEU A 142 -1.01 28.05 9.52
N LEU A 143 0.10 27.29 9.51
CA LEU A 143 1.39 27.74 10.06
C LEU A 143 1.94 28.98 9.34
N ALA A 144 1.79 29.03 8.01
CA ALA A 144 2.19 30.19 7.22
C ALA A 144 1.37 31.45 7.57
N SER A 145 0.08 31.29 7.86
CA SER A 145 -0.81 32.41 8.24
C SER A 145 -0.38 33.11 9.53
N VAL A 146 0.28 32.38 10.44
CA VAL A 146 0.85 32.91 11.69
C VAL A 146 2.36 33.10 11.65
N GLN A 147 2.95 33.13 10.44
CA GLN A 147 4.38 33.38 10.21
C GLN A 147 5.30 32.42 10.98
N THR A 148 4.83 31.20 11.24
CA THR A 148 5.62 30.14 11.88
C THR A 148 6.37 29.34 10.81
N SER A 149 7.53 28.80 11.17
CA SER A 149 8.31 27.92 10.29
C SER A 149 7.46 26.73 9.81
N THR A 150 7.59 26.39 8.53
CA THR A 150 7.02 25.17 7.92
C THR A 150 8.12 24.18 7.53
N VAL A 151 9.37 24.42 7.93
CA VAL A 151 10.54 23.63 7.54
C VAL A 151 10.42 22.20 8.07
N GLU A 152 10.10 22.06 9.35
CA GLU A 152 9.94 20.79 10.05
C GLU A 152 8.82 19.95 9.39
N LEU A 153 7.68 20.59 9.11
CA LEU A 153 6.56 19.98 8.41
C LEU A 153 6.92 19.59 6.96
N SER A 154 7.85 20.31 6.34
CA SER A 154 8.35 20.00 4.99
C SER A 154 9.31 18.82 4.98
N TRP A 155 10.22 18.72 5.95
CA TRP A 155 11.08 17.55 6.12
C TRP A 155 10.28 16.30 6.45
N TYR A 156 9.32 16.40 7.36
CA TYR A 156 8.38 15.32 7.66
C TYR A 156 7.64 14.86 6.40
N ALA A 157 7.11 15.79 5.61
CA ALA A 157 6.39 15.44 4.38
C ALA A 157 7.26 14.69 3.38
N ASN A 158 8.50 15.14 3.17
CA ASN A 158 9.42 14.47 2.26
C ASN A 158 9.78 13.07 2.76
N ALA A 159 10.14 12.94 4.06
CA ALA A 159 10.50 11.67 4.65
C ALA A 159 9.35 10.65 4.61
N VAL A 160 8.11 11.08 4.89
CA VAL A 160 6.93 10.22 4.83
C VAL A 160 6.58 9.86 3.38
N GLN A 161 6.66 10.79 2.43
CA GLN A 161 6.40 10.46 1.02
C GLN A 161 7.40 9.42 0.49
N GLU A 162 8.69 9.55 0.79
CA GLU A 162 9.71 8.56 0.42
C GLU A 162 9.39 7.17 0.98
N LEU A 163 8.97 7.10 2.25
CA LEU A 163 8.56 5.84 2.88
C LEU A 163 7.33 5.21 2.20
N LEU A 164 6.35 6.04 1.84
CA LEU A 164 5.11 5.58 1.20
C LEU A 164 5.35 5.13 -0.24
N ASP A 165 6.21 5.81 -0.98
CA ASP A 165 6.59 5.44 -2.34
C ASP A 165 7.30 4.07 -2.33
N GLU A 166 8.22 3.86 -1.39
CA GLU A 166 8.92 2.58 -1.20
C GLU A 166 7.94 1.47 -0.78
N ALA A 167 7.00 1.75 0.13
CA ALA A 167 5.98 0.79 0.55
C ALA A 167 5.05 0.42 -0.62
N SER A 168 4.64 1.41 -1.41
CA SER A 168 3.79 1.23 -2.59
C SER A 168 4.46 0.36 -3.65
N ALA A 169 5.75 0.60 -3.93
CA ALA A 169 6.54 -0.24 -4.82
C ALA A 169 6.68 -1.68 -4.29
N THR A 170 7.01 -1.83 -3.00
CA THR A 170 7.20 -3.14 -2.37
C THR A 170 5.91 -3.98 -2.37
N VAL A 171 4.74 -3.37 -2.11
CA VAL A 171 3.45 -4.08 -2.16
C VAL A 171 3.09 -4.52 -3.57
N ARG A 172 3.37 -3.70 -4.59
CA ARG A 172 3.14 -4.09 -6.00
C ARG A 172 4.01 -5.27 -6.40
N ASP A 173 5.28 -5.24 -6.00
CA ASP A 173 6.22 -6.33 -6.21
C ASP A 173 5.76 -7.61 -5.49
N ALA A 174 5.35 -7.49 -4.23
CA ALA A 174 4.80 -8.60 -3.47
C ALA A 174 3.53 -9.17 -4.11
N TYR A 175 2.64 -8.32 -4.64
CA TYR A 175 1.43 -8.77 -5.32
C TYR A 175 1.75 -9.55 -6.60
N ALA A 176 2.67 -9.04 -7.43
CA ALA A 176 3.12 -9.75 -8.63
C ALA A 176 3.74 -11.11 -8.28
N ASP A 177 4.57 -11.16 -7.24
CA ASP A 177 5.20 -12.40 -6.78
C ASP A 177 4.17 -13.38 -6.16
N ALA A 178 3.10 -12.85 -5.53
CA ALA A 178 1.98 -13.64 -4.99
C ALA A 178 1.16 -14.30 -6.11
N VAL A 179 0.85 -13.54 -7.16
CA VAL A 179 0.21 -14.05 -8.39
C VAL A 179 1.11 -15.10 -9.02
N ALA A 180 2.40 -14.79 -9.21
CA ALA A 180 3.36 -15.72 -9.78
C ALA A 180 3.47 -17.02 -8.99
N ALA A 181 3.48 -16.96 -7.65
CA ALA A 181 3.57 -18.14 -6.79
C ALA A 181 2.29 -18.97 -6.77
N THR A 182 1.12 -18.32 -6.71
CA THR A 182 -0.19 -19.01 -6.73
C THR A 182 -0.33 -19.83 -8.01
N TYR A 183 0.05 -19.23 -9.12
CA TYR A 183 -0.19 -19.79 -10.44
C TYR A 183 1.00 -20.62 -10.95
N GLY A 184 2.23 -20.28 -10.58
CA GLY A 184 3.43 -21.05 -10.95
C GLY A 184 3.36 -22.52 -10.53
N GLY A 185 2.85 -22.79 -9.32
CA GLY A 185 2.64 -24.17 -8.84
C GLY A 185 1.52 -24.91 -9.58
N MET A 186 0.40 -24.24 -9.84
CA MET A 186 -0.73 -24.81 -10.59
C MET A 186 -0.37 -25.09 -12.06
N PHE A 187 0.57 -24.33 -12.62
CA PHE A 187 0.90 -24.35 -14.05
C PHE A 187 2.14 -25.18 -14.40
N ALA A 188 3.06 -25.43 -13.47
CA ALA A 188 4.03 -26.52 -13.62
C ALA A 188 3.32 -27.86 -13.91
N ALA A 189 2.09 -28.02 -13.41
CA ALA A 189 1.23 -29.18 -13.66
C ALA A 189 0.33 -29.06 -14.92
N LEU A 190 0.10 -27.86 -15.50
CA LEU A 190 -0.96 -27.62 -16.51
C LEU A 190 -0.51 -27.01 -17.85
N ALA A 191 0.75 -26.59 -18.01
CA ALA A 191 1.40 -26.12 -19.25
C ALA A 191 0.49 -25.92 -20.50
N GLY A 192 -0.42 -24.93 -20.46
CA GLY A 192 -1.49 -24.81 -21.46
C GLY A 192 -2.07 -23.40 -21.66
N PRO A 193 -3.00 -23.22 -22.62
CA PRO A 193 -3.52 -21.91 -23.07
C PRO A 193 -4.22 -21.05 -22.02
N GLY A 194 -4.65 -21.62 -20.88
CA GLY A 194 -5.48 -20.94 -19.88
C GLY A 194 -4.78 -19.83 -19.08
N MET A 195 -3.43 -19.77 -19.08
CA MET A 195 -2.69 -18.77 -18.32
C MET A 195 -2.98 -17.34 -18.78
N SER A 196 -3.20 -17.11 -20.08
CA SER A 196 -3.58 -15.78 -20.55
C SER A 196 -4.96 -15.36 -20.04
N ASP A 197 -5.88 -16.30 -19.88
CA ASP A 197 -7.24 -15.99 -19.40
C ASP A 197 -7.25 -15.71 -17.89
N VAL A 198 -6.39 -16.38 -17.12
CA VAL A 198 -6.15 -16.05 -15.70
C VAL A 198 -5.54 -14.67 -15.55
N LEU A 199 -4.49 -14.35 -16.33
CA LEU A 199 -3.90 -13.00 -16.30
C LEU A 199 -4.92 -11.92 -16.68
N ILE A 200 -5.77 -12.19 -17.68
CA ILE A 200 -6.87 -11.29 -18.05
C ILE A 200 -7.84 -11.10 -16.87
N SER A 201 -8.21 -12.16 -16.15
CA SER A 201 -9.05 -12.06 -14.95
C SER A 201 -8.38 -11.23 -13.86
N CYS A 202 -7.09 -11.47 -13.57
CA CYS A 202 -6.37 -10.67 -12.59
C CYS A 202 -6.29 -9.18 -12.99
N MET A 203 -6.09 -8.90 -14.28
CA MET A 203 -6.10 -7.51 -14.77
C MET A 203 -7.50 -6.91 -14.68
N GLN A 204 -8.57 -7.67 -14.95
CA GLN A 204 -9.96 -7.23 -14.76
C GLN A 204 -10.26 -6.90 -13.30
N ASP A 205 -9.75 -7.70 -12.36
CA ASP A 205 -9.95 -7.45 -10.94
C ASP A 205 -9.19 -6.19 -10.48
N LEU A 206 -7.97 -5.97 -10.98
CA LEU A 206 -7.21 -4.75 -10.73
C LEU A 206 -7.90 -3.51 -11.31
N THR A 207 -8.27 -3.54 -12.59
CA THR A 207 -8.92 -2.38 -13.23
C THR A 207 -10.32 -2.15 -12.70
N GLY A 208 -11.06 -3.22 -12.38
CA GLY A 208 -12.35 -3.16 -11.69
C GLY A 208 -12.25 -2.56 -10.29
N ALA A 209 -11.13 -2.79 -9.60
CA ALA A 209 -10.80 -2.12 -8.34
C ALA A 209 -10.29 -0.68 -8.53
N GLY A 210 -10.14 -0.20 -9.77
CA GLY A 210 -9.74 1.18 -10.10
C GLY A 210 -8.22 1.40 -10.21
N VAL A 211 -7.43 0.34 -10.36
CA VAL A 211 -6.00 0.41 -10.67
C VAL A 211 -5.82 0.83 -12.13
N ASP A 212 -4.91 1.77 -12.40
CA ASP A 212 -4.69 2.26 -13.76
C ASP A 212 -3.86 1.31 -14.64
N ASP A 213 -3.83 1.61 -15.94
CA ASP A 213 -3.14 0.83 -16.96
C ASP A 213 -1.63 0.72 -16.71
N ALA A 214 -1.01 1.79 -16.17
CA ALA A 214 0.43 1.83 -15.92
C ALA A 214 0.82 0.85 -14.79
N HIS A 215 -0.01 0.77 -13.76
CA HIS A 215 0.15 -0.20 -12.67
C HIS A 215 -0.11 -1.63 -13.13
N CYS A 216 -1.14 -1.85 -13.96
CA CYS A 216 -1.38 -3.16 -14.57
C CYS A 216 -0.17 -3.61 -15.41
N GLU A 217 0.42 -2.71 -16.21
CA GLU A 217 1.62 -3.01 -17.00
C GLU A 217 2.86 -3.28 -16.15
N SER A 218 3.00 -2.62 -14.99
CA SER A 218 4.09 -2.92 -14.04
C SER A 218 4.00 -4.37 -13.53
N VAL A 219 2.79 -4.83 -13.18
CA VAL A 219 2.55 -6.22 -12.76
C VAL A 219 2.84 -7.20 -13.90
N LEU A 220 2.33 -6.91 -15.11
CA LEU A 220 2.56 -7.75 -16.29
C LEU A 220 4.05 -7.85 -16.65
N SER A 221 4.80 -6.75 -16.56
CA SER A 221 6.24 -6.73 -16.87
C SER A 221 7.05 -7.60 -15.92
N ARG A 222 6.66 -7.66 -14.63
CA ARG A 222 7.30 -8.55 -13.66
C ARG A 222 6.97 -10.02 -13.92
N LEU A 223 5.73 -10.31 -14.32
CA LEU A 223 5.31 -11.65 -14.72
C LEU A 223 5.90 -12.11 -16.05
N GLU A 224 6.36 -11.18 -16.91
CA GLU A 224 6.92 -11.49 -18.23
C GLU A 224 8.20 -12.33 -18.14
N GLY A 225 9.01 -12.13 -17.10
CA GLY A 225 10.21 -12.93 -16.86
C GLY A 225 9.92 -14.41 -16.61
N THR A 226 8.76 -14.72 -16.02
CA THR A 226 8.33 -16.08 -15.68
C THR A 226 7.41 -16.67 -16.75
N PHE A 227 6.54 -15.84 -17.34
CA PHE A 227 5.44 -16.26 -18.22
C PHE A 227 5.32 -15.41 -19.51
N PRO A 228 6.38 -15.32 -20.34
CA PRO A 228 6.44 -14.36 -21.44
C PRO A 228 5.32 -14.54 -22.48
N ALA A 229 4.99 -15.79 -22.82
CA ALA A 229 3.95 -16.09 -23.81
C ALA A 229 2.53 -15.76 -23.32
N ALA A 230 2.26 -15.91 -22.03
CA ALA A 230 0.96 -15.59 -21.45
C ALA A 230 0.78 -14.07 -21.29
N VAL A 231 1.82 -13.37 -20.83
CA VAL A 231 1.84 -11.91 -20.75
C VAL A 231 1.63 -11.29 -22.14
N THR A 232 2.34 -11.78 -23.17
CA THR A 232 2.15 -11.31 -24.55
C THR A 232 0.70 -11.47 -25.00
N LYS A 233 0.07 -12.63 -24.74
CA LYS A 233 -1.35 -12.85 -25.08
C LYS A 233 -2.32 -11.99 -24.27
N CYS A 234 -2.01 -11.72 -22.99
CA CYS A 234 -2.79 -10.84 -22.13
C CYS A 234 -2.75 -9.40 -22.62
N ARG A 235 -1.57 -8.89 -23.01
CA ARG A 235 -1.40 -7.55 -23.60
C ARG A 235 -2.12 -7.41 -24.94
N VAL A 236 -2.07 -8.43 -25.79
CA VAL A 236 -2.84 -8.43 -27.07
C VAL A 236 -4.35 -8.35 -26.83
N ARG A 237 -4.84 -8.81 -25.68
CA ARG A 237 -6.25 -8.78 -25.27
C ARG A 237 -6.55 -7.68 -24.26
N GLN A 238 -5.85 -6.56 -24.35
CA GLN A 238 -6.03 -5.40 -23.48
C GLN A 238 -7.47 -4.86 -23.49
N ASP A 239 -8.16 -4.99 -24.63
CA ASP A 239 -9.58 -4.69 -24.80
C ASP A 239 -10.51 -5.46 -23.85
N LYS A 240 -10.05 -6.58 -23.28
CA LYS A 240 -10.86 -7.42 -22.38
C LYS A 240 -10.76 -7.03 -20.92
N TRP A 241 -9.72 -6.33 -20.51
CA TRP A 241 -9.49 -6.00 -19.11
C TRP A 241 -9.37 -4.50 -18.86
N LEU A 242 -9.19 -3.67 -19.89
CA LEU A 242 -9.44 -2.24 -19.74
C LEU A 242 -10.94 -1.96 -19.69
N PRO A 243 -11.41 -1.13 -18.74
CA PRO A 243 -12.77 -0.63 -18.81
C PRO A 243 -12.92 0.11 -20.14
N SER A 244 -13.96 -0.25 -20.91
CA SER A 244 -14.31 0.49 -22.12
C SER A 244 -14.38 1.96 -21.74
N THR A 245 -13.51 2.80 -22.33
CA THR A 245 -13.49 4.25 -22.09
C THR A 245 -14.92 4.72 -21.94
N ILE A 246 -15.30 5.13 -20.73
CA ILE A 246 -16.58 5.79 -20.51
C ILE A 246 -16.53 6.97 -21.47
N ALA A 247 -17.36 6.90 -22.51
CA ALA A 247 -17.58 8.00 -23.40
C ALA A 247 -17.92 9.20 -22.51
N SER A 248 -17.00 10.15 -22.46
CA SER A 248 -17.18 11.42 -21.77
C SER A 248 -18.53 12.01 -22.18
N GLN A 249 -19.46 12.07 -21.21
CA GLN A 249 -20.66 12.90 -21.23
C GLN A 249 -20.67 13.74 -19.95
#